data_AF-A0A101LFR8-F1
#
_entry.id   AF-A0A101LFR8-F1
#
_cell.length_a   1.000
_cell.length_b   1.000
_cell.length_c   1.000
_cell.angle_alpha   90.00
_cell.angle_beta   90.00
_cell.angle_gamma   90.00
#
_symmetry.space_group_name_H-M   'P 1'
#
loop_
_entity.id
_entity.type
_entity.pdbx_description
1 polymer ?
#
loop_
_entity_poly.entity_id
_entity_poly.type
_entity_poly.pdbx_seq_one_letter_code
_entity_poly.pdbx_strand_id
1 'polypeptide(L)'
;MQAVWATMLEPASYREWTKAFGDSSYEGDWNQGSDMRFVGPDGDGSTGGLIATVEENRPQELISLRYTGLIVNGEVDASSEAAKAFVGAHERYAFSGSGESTTVDVELDSDEQFVSMFDEAWPPALAKLKEMAEARS
;
A
#
# COMPACT_ATOMS: atom_id res chain seq x y z
N MET A 1 2.81 -8.77 -16.74
CA MET A 1 3.55 -8.03 -15.68
C MET A 1 3.36 -6.52 -15.76
N GLN A 2 3.68 -5.84 -16.88
CA GLN A 2 3.49 -4.38 -17.01
C GLN A 2 2.07 -3.89 -16.66
N ALA A 3 1.02 -4.59 -17.12
CA ALA A 3 -0.37 -4.22 -16.80
C ALA A 3 -0.66 -4.30 -15.29
N VAL A 4 -0.16 -5.32 -14.60
CA VAL A 4 -0.33 -5.48 -13.14
C VAL A 4 0.39 -4.37 -12.39
N TRP A 5 1.65 -4.10 -12.75
CA TRP A 5 2.46 -3.04 -12.17
C TRP A 5 1.79 -1.66 -12.33
N ALA A 6 1.34 -1.33 -13.54
CA ALA A 6 0.66 -0.07 -13.83
C ALA A 6 -0.67 0.03 -13.07
N THR A 7 -1.45 -1.05 -13.01
CA THR A 7 -2.72 -1.07 -12.28
C THR A 7 -2.50 -0.86 -10.78
N MET A 8 -1.45 -1.44 -10.22
CA MET A 8 -1.16 -1.29 -8.80
C MET A 8 -0.76 0.16 -8.45
N LEU A 9 0.02 0.83 -9.31
CA LEU A 9 0.63 2.12 -8.99
C LEU A 9 -0.07 3.35 -9.54
N GLU A 10 -0.83 3.27 -10.62
CA GLU A 10 -1.50 4.47 -11.17
C GLU A 10 -2.54 5.03 -10.18
N PRO A 11 -2.61 6.35 -9.95
CA PRO A 11 -3.46 6.92 -8.89
C PRO A 11 -4.93 6.50 -8.97
N ALA A 12 -5.48 6.46 -10.18
CA ALA A 12 -6.87 6.10 -10.41
C ALA A 12 -7.16 4.64 -10.07
N SER A 13 -6.27 3.71 -10.48
CA SER A 13 -6.47 2.30 -10.18
C SER A 13 -6.07 1.93 -8.77
N TYR A 14 -5.06 2.59 -8.21
CA TYR A 14 -4.68 2.48 -6.80
C TYR A 14 -5.89 2.67 -5.90
N ARG A 15 -6.54 3.84 -6.02
CA ARG A 15 -7.72 4.19 -5.23
C ARG A 15 -8.83 3.15 -5.33
N GLU A 16 -9.00 2.49 -6.47
CA GLU A 16 -10.04 1.49 -6.67
C GLU A 16 -9.73 0.15 -6.01
N TRP A 17 -8.51 -0.37 -6.14
CA TRP A 17 -8.16 -1.66 -5.54
C TRP A 17 -7.91 -1.55 -4.03
N THR A 18 -7.49 -0.38 -3.54
CA THR A 18 -7.32 -0.13 -2.10
C THR A 18 -8.61 0.21 -1.36
N LYS A 19 -9.78 0.26 -2.02
CA LYS A 19 -11.07 0.56 -1.35
C LYS A 19 -11.40 -0.36 -0.19
N ALA A 20 -10.88 -1.58 -0.19
CA ALA A 20 -11.05 -2.52 0.91
C ALA A 20 -10.45 -2.01 2.24
N PHE A 21 -9.46 -1.12 2.16
CA PHE A 21 -8.85 -0.44 3.31
C PHE A 21 -9.53 0.90 3.64
N GLY A 22 -10.58 1.28 2.90
CA GLY A 22 -11.21 2.60 2.95
C GLY A 22 -10.96 3.44 1.70
N ASP A 23 -11.48 4.66 1.66
CA ASP A 23 -11.30 5.59 0.52
C ASP A 23 -9.89 6.23 0.55
N SER A 24 -8.88 5.38 0.37
CA SER A 24 -7.47 5.73 0.43
C SER A 24 -6.93 6.19 -0.93
N SER A 25 -5.97 7.09 -0.87
CA SER A 25 -5.15 7.58 -1.98
C SER A 25 -3.70 7.70 -1.52
N TYR A 26 -2.78 7.92 -2.44
CA TYR A 26 -1.39 8.20 -2.07
C TYR A 26 -0.93 9.57 -2.59
N GLU A 27 0.02 10.17 -1.89
CA GLU A 27 0.72 11.40 -2.26
C GLU A 27 2.23 11.15 -2.13
N GLY A 28 2.98 11.35 -3.21
CA GLY A 28 4.42 11.16 -3.20
C GLY A 28 4.96 10.66 -4.54
N ASP A 29 6.16 10.11 -4.49
CA ASP A 29 6.88 9.56 -5.65
C ASP A 29 7.38 8.15 -5.32
N TRP A 30 7.21 7.21 -6.24
CA TRP A 30 7.68 5.83 -6.10
C TRP A 30 9.20 5.68 -6.28
N ASN A 31 9.95 6.75 -6.49
CA ASN A 31 11.40 6.75 -6.57
C ASN A 31 12.03 6.33 -5.24
N GLN A 32 13.06 5.48 -5.30
CA GLN A 32 13.80 5.04 -4.11
C GLN A 32 14.31 6.24 -3.29
N GLY A 33 14.09 6.19 -1.98
CA GLY A 33 14.41 7.23 -1.01
C GLY A 33 13.35 8.31 -0.86
N SER A 34 12.28 8.29 -1.67
CA SER A 34 11.18 9.24 -1.56
C SER A 34 10.23 8.86 -0.43
N ASP A 35 9.56 9.86 0.13
CA ASP A 35 8.44 9.65 1.04
C ASP A 35 7.14 9.49 0.27
N MET A 36 6.31 8.57 0.75
CA MET A 36 4.98 8.25 0.26
C MET A 36 3.99 8.37 1.42
N ARG A 37 2.93 9.15 1.23
CA ARG A 37 1.83 9.30 2.18
C ARG A 37 0.64 8.54 1.66
N PHE A 38 0.12 7.59 2.43
CA PHE A 38 -1.12 6.88 2.14
C PHE A 38 -2.21 7.48 3.01
N VAL A 39 -3.17 8.18 2.40
CA VAL A 39 -4.13 9.04 3.11
C VAL A 39 -5.57 8.76 2.69
N GLY A 40 -6.47 8.81 3.66
CA GLY A 40 -7.91 8.68 3.46
C GLY A 40 -8.69 9.45 4.53
N PRO A 41 -10.02 9.55 4.37
CA PRO A 41 -10.87 10.14 5.39
C PRO A 41 -11.02 9.19 6.59
N ASP A 42 -10.82 9.72 7.79
CA ASP A 42 -11.18 9.07 9.05
C ASP A 42 -12.69 9.21 9.34
N GLY A 43 -13.18 8.45 10.32
CA GLY A 43 -14.61 8.41 10.67
C GLY A 43 -15.20 9.75 11.12
N ASP A 44 -14.37 10.70 11.56
CA ASP A 44 -14.75 12.05 11.94
C ASP A 44 -14.62 13.08 10.79
N GLY A 45 -14.18 12.63 9.61
CA GLY A 45 -13.95 13.45 8.43
C GLY A 45 -12.58 14.13 8.38
N SER A 46 -11.71 13.91 9.37
CA SER A 46 -10.30 14.31 9.30
C SER A 46 -9.52 13.41 8.33
N THR A 47 -8.29 13.82 7.97
CA THR A 47 -7.41 13.00 7.12
C THR A 47 -6.50 12.14 8.00
N GLY A 48 -6.63 10.82 7.86
CA GLY A 48 -5.81 9.83 8.52
C GLY A 48 -4.96 9.02 7.53
N GLY A 49 -4.02 8.24 8.03
CA GLY A 49 -3.28 7.28 7.22
C GLY A 49 -1.88 6.94 7.71
N LEU A 50 -1.02 6.56 6.78
CA LEU A 50 0.35 6.09 7.02
C LEU A 50 1.34 6.89 6.18
N ILE A 51 2.55 7.10 6.69
CA ILE A 51 3.68 7.61 5.91
C ILE A 51 4.78 6.56 5.85
N ALA A 52 5.37 6.37 4.68
CA ALA A 52 6.43 5.41 4.43
C ALA A 52 7.53 6.04 3.57
N THR A 53 8.73 5.48 3.65
CA THR A 53 9.81 5.74 2.70
C THR A 53 9.90 4.58 1.72
N VAL A 54 10.09 4.88 0.44
CA VAL A 54 10.35 3.87 -0.59
C VAL A 54 11.79 3.39 -0.44
N GLU A 55 11.98 2.22 0.17
CA GLU A 55 13.32 1.65 0.34
C GLU A 55 13.88 1.07 -0.96
N GLU A 56 13.01 0.45 -1.76
CA GLU A 56 13.35 -0.09 -3.07
C GLU A 56 12.17 0.03 -4.04
N ASN A 57 12.45 0.41 -5.28
CA ASN A 57 11.51 0.28 -6.38
C ASN A 57 12.26 -0.24 -7.62
N ARG A 58 12.11 -1.53 -7.90
CA ARG A 58 12.56 -2.16 -9.13
C ARG A 58 11.35 -2.45 -10.01
N PRO A 59 11.16 -1.71 -11.11
CA PRO A 59 9.99 -1.84 -11.97
C PRO A 59 9.70 -3.28 -12.35
N GLN A 60 8.46 -3.72 -12.10
CA GLN A 60 7.97 -5.06 -12.41
C GLN A 60 8.64 -6.21 -11.64
N GLU A 61 9.42 -5.90 -10.60
CA GLU A 61 10.10 -6.92 -9.79
C GLU A 61 9.81 -6.76 -8.30
N LEU A 62 9.99 -5.55 -7.77
CA LEU A 62 9.94 -5.31 -6.32
C LEU A 62 9.54 -3.88 -6.00
N ILE A 63 8.66 -3.73 -5.02
CA ILE A 63 8.51 -2.50 -4.23
C ILE A 63 8.71 -2.87 -2.78
N SER A 64 9.51 -2.07 -2.07
CA SER A 64 9.70 -2.18 -0.62
C SER A 64 9.47 -0.82 0.01
N LEU A 65 8.55 -0.77 0.95
CA LEU A 65 8.21 0.40 1.74
C LEU A 65 8.59 0.13 3.19
N ARG A 66 9.06 1.17 3.87
CA ARG A 66 9.22 1.14 5.33
C ARG A 66 8.40 2.27 5.93
N TYR A 67 7.46 1.90 6.79
CA TYR A 67 6.62 2.86 7.49
C TYR A 67 7.46 3.71 8.47
N THR A 68 7.24 5.02 8.42
CA THR A 68 7.97 6.02 9.21
C THR A 68 7.07 6.77 10.18
N GLY A 69 5.76 6.55 10.14
CA GLY A 69 4.81 7.12 11.08
C GLY A 69 3.36 6.98 10.62
N LEU A 70 2.47 7.59 11.41
CA LEU A 70 1.06 7.77 11.10
C LEU A 70 0.80 9.18 10.57
N ILE A 71 -0.34 9.33 9.91
CA ILE A 71 -0.92 10.61 9.58
C ILE A 71 -2.19 10.75 10.42
N VAL A 72 -2.28 11.79 11.24
CA VAL A 72 -3.41 12.07 12.12
C VAL A 72 -3.80 13.53 11.95
N ASN A 73 -5.07 13.78 11.62
CA ASN A 73 -5.53 15.14 11.26
C ASN A 73 -4.69 15.80 10.14
N GLY A 74 -4.18 15.00 9.20
CA GLY A 74 -3.32 15.44 8.11
C GLY A 74 -1.85 15.67 8.48
N GLU A 75 -1.49 15.62 9.76
CA GLU A 75 -0.12 15.82 10.23
C GLU A 75 0.61 14.49 10.47
N VAL A 76 1.93 14.49 10.25
CA VAL A 76 2.76 13.31 10.49
C VAL A 76 3.04 13.17 11.98
N ASP A 77 2.75 11.99 12.51
CA ASP A 77 3.14 11.57 13.86
C ASP A 77 4.03 10.33 13.77
N ALA A 78 5.29 10.49 14.14
CA ALA A 78 6.29 9.43 14.18
C ALA A 78 6.64 8.99 15.62
N SER A 79 5.97 9.52 16.63
CA SER A 79 6.44 9.44 18.03
C SER A 79 5.43 8.92 19.03
N SER A 80 4.13 9.01 18.74
CA SER A 80 3.11 8.46 19.64
C SER A 80 3.20 6.94 19.75
N GLU A 81 2.60 6.39 20.80
CA GLU A 81 2.48 4.94 20.98
C GLU A 81 1.75 4.28 19.82
N ALA A 82 0.74 4.96 19.25
CA ALA A 82 0.05 4.48 18.05
C ALA A 82 1.00 4.44 16.84
N ALA A 83 1.81 5.48 16.64
CA ALA A 83 2.77 5.54 15.55
C ALA A 83 3.84 4.45 15.67
N LYS A 84 4.33 4.17 16.89
CA LYS A 84 5.34 3.14 17.14
C LYS A 84 4.91 1.73 16.74
N ALA A 85 3.61 1.46 16.64
CA ALA A 85 3.11 0.18 16.14
C ALA A 85 3.36 -0.03 14.64
N PHE A 86 3.61 1.05 13.89
CA PHE A 86 3.88 1.02 12.45
C PHE A 86 5.32 1.43 12.11
N VAL A 87 5.95 2.30 12.91
CA VAL A 87 7.32 2.77 12.64
C VAL A 87 8.28 1.59 12.55
N GLY A 88 8.92 1.46 11.40
CA GLY A 88 9.88 0.39 11.10
C GLY A 88 9.26 -0.89 10.53
N ALA A 89 7.93 -1.00 10.46
CA ALA A 89 7.26 -2.08 9.74
C ALA A 89 7.48 -1.94 8.22
N HIS A 90 7.63 -3.07 7.54
CA HIS A 90 7.80 -3.12 6.09
C HIS A 90 6.55 -3.58 5.39
N GLU A 91 6.35 -3.04 4.19
CA GLU A 91 5.39 -3.54 3.23
C GLU A 91 6.10 -3.78 1.91
N ARG A 92 6.02 -5.01 1.42
CA ARG A 92 6.80 -5.47 0.27
C ARG A 92 5.89 -6.13 -0.74
N TYR A 93 6.08 -5.75 -2.00
CA TYR A 93 5.38 -6.33 -3.14
C TYR A 93 6.39 -6.93 -4.09
N ALA A 94 6.42 -8.25 -4.20
CA ALA A 94 7.27 -8.96 -5.15
C ALA A 94 6.43 -9.45 -6.33
N PHE A 95 6.96 -9.24 -7.54
CA PHE A 95 6.30 -9.63 -8.78
C PHE A 95 7.09 -10.75 -9.43
N SER A 96 6.42 -11.83 -9.81
CA SER A 96 7.04 -12.92 -10.56
C SER A 96 6.19 -13.32 -11.75
N GLY A 97 6.84 -13.50 -12.91
CA GLY A 97 6.20 -13.94 -14.14
C GLY A 97 6.27 -15.46 -14.29
N SER A 98 5.15 -16.08 -14.64
CA SER A 98 5.09 -17.51 -14.97
C SER A 98 4.27 -17.72 -16.25
N GLY A 99 4.97 -17.74 -17.40
CA GLY A 99 4.33 -17.82 -18.70
C GLY A 99 3.44 -16.60 -18.97
N GLU A 100 2.14 -16.82 -19.10
CA GLU A 100 1.14 -15.76 -19.35
C GLU A 100 0.61 -15.11 -18.06
N SER A 101 0.93 -15.66 -16.88
CA SER A 101 0.46 -15.12 -15.60
C SER A 101 1.53 -14.31 -14.88
N THR A 102 1.08 -13.42 -13.98
CA THR A 102 1.92 -12.67 -13.06
C THR A 102 1.39 -12.93 -11.65
N THR A 103 2.28 -13.34 -10.76
CA THR A 103 2.01 -13.46 -9.33
C THR A 103 2.49 -12.20 -8.64
N VAL A 104 1.68 -11.69 -7.70
CA VAL A 104 2.05 -10.60 -6.79
C VAL A 104 2.02 -11.17 -5.39
N ASP A 105 3.20 -11.25 -4.76
CA ASP A 105 3.36 -11.64 -3.37
C ASP A 105 3.43 -10.37 -2.52
N VAL A 106 2.55 -10.29 -1.51
CA VAL A 106 2.49 -9.17 -0.56
C VAL A 106 2.96 -9.66 0.79
N GLU A 107 3.98 -9.02 1.34
CA GLU A 107 4.48 -9.24 2.69
C GLU A 107 4.31 -7.95 3.49
N LEU A 108 3.71 -8.05 4.66
CA LEU A 108 3.45 -6.92 5.54
C LEU A 108 3.84 -7.29 6.97
N ASP A 109 4.75 -6.49 7.54
CA ASP A 109 4.97 -6.50 8.98
C ASP A 109 3.78 -5.80 9.65
N SER A 110 3.16 -6.47 10.63
CA SER A 110 2.08 -5.87 11.40
C SER A 110 2.17 -6.29 12.87
N ASP A 111 1.74 -5.38 13.74
CA ASP A 111 1.46 -5.73 15.12
C ASP A 111 0.26 -6.68 15.19
N GLU A 112 0.27 -7.62 16.14
CA GLU A 112 -0.77 -8.65 16.30
C GLU A 112 -2.19 -8.05 16.34
N GLN A 113 -2.34 -6.84 16.88
CA GLN A 113 -3.63 -6.16 16.97
C GLN A 113 -4.23 -5.77 15.60
N PHE A 114 -3.42 -5.65 14.55
CA PHE A 114 -3.86 -5.26 13.21
C PHE A 114 -4.00 -6.43 12.23
N VAL A 115 -3.50 -7.62 12.59
CA VAL A 115 -3.54 -8.81 11.72
C VAL A 115 -4.96 -9.12 11.22
N SER A 116 -5.95 -9.12 12.12
CA SER A 116 -7.35 -9.42 11.74
C SER A 116 -7.90 -8.41 10.72
N MET A 117 -7.55 -7.13 10.86
CA MET A 117 -7.99 -6.09 9.92
C MET A 117 -7.37 -6.31 8.54
N PHE A 118 -6.07 -6.62 8.50
CA PHE A 118 -5.36 -6.89 7.25
C PHE A 118 -5.83 -8.18 6.58
N ASP A 119 -6.05 -9.25 7.34
CA ASP A 119 -6.58 -10.53 6.83
C ASP A 119 -7.98 -10.39 6.22
N GLU A 120 -8.79 -9.46 6.71
CA GLU A 120 -10.11 -9.15 6.13
C GLU A 120 -10.03 -8.28 4.88
N ALA A 121 -9.10 -7.32 4.84
CA ALA A 121 -9.02 -6.31 3.78
C ALA A 121 -8.16 -6.72 2.57
N TRP A 122 -7.06 -7.45 2.77
CA TRP A 122 -6.15 -7.85 1.68
C TRP A 122 -6.80 -8.76 0.62
N PRO A 123 -7.55 -9.82 0.99
CA PRO A 123 -8.14 -10.72 -0.01
C PRO A 123 -9.06 -10.00 -1.03
N PRO A 124 -10.03 -9.15 -0.62
CA PRO A 124 -10.84 -8.41 -1.59
C PRO A 124 -10.04 -7.35 -2.36
N ALA A 125 -9.03 -6.71 -1.74
CA ALA A 125 -8.17 -5.74 -2.42
C ALA A 125 -7.39 -6.39 -3.59
N LEU A 126 -6.76 -7.53 -3.34
CA LEU A 126 -6.00 -8.28 -4.35
C LEU A 126 -6.91 -8.89 -5.43
N ALA A 127 -8.12 -9.33 -5.05
CA ALA A 127 -9.13 -9.76 -6.02
C ALA A 127 -9.50 -8.62 -6.97
N LYS A 128 -9.68 -7.40 -6.45
CA LYS A 128 -9.98 -6.23 -7.29
C LYS A 128 -8.81 -5.84 -8.19
N LEU A 129 -7.58 -5.85 -7.65
CA LEU A 129 -6.37 -5.60 -8.43
C LEU A 129 -6.25 -6.58 -9.60
N LYS A 130 -6.50 -7.87 -9.35
CA LYS A 130 -6.50 -8.92 -10.39
C LYS A 130 -7.53 -8.63 -11.48
N GLU A 131 -8.79 -8.38 -11.11
CA GLU A 131 -9.86 -8.05 -12.06
C GLU A 131 -9.47 -6.87 -12.97
N MET A 132 -8.95 -5.79 -12.36
CA MET A 132 -8.56 -4.58 -13.08
C MET A 132 -7.36 -4.80 -14.01
N ALA A 133 -6.38 -5.59 -13.57
CA ALA A 133 -5.20 -5.89 -14.38
C ALA A 133 -5.55 -6.79 -15.59
N GLU A 134 -6.44 -7.77 -15.41
CA GLU A 134 -6.91 -8.66 -16.49
C GLU A 134 -7.83 -7.93 -17.49
N ALA A 135 -8.53 -6.88 -17.07
CA ALA A 135 -9.33 -6.04 -17.96
C ALA A 135 -8.49 -5.10 -18.85
N ARG A 136 -7.19 -4.90 -18.52
CA ARG A 136 -6.25 -4.07 -19.28
C ARG A 136 -5.42 -4.86 -20.31
N SER A 137 -5.50 -6.18 -20.28
CA SER A 137 -4.74 -7.10 -21.15
C SER A 137 -5.44 -7.45 -22.46
#